data_AF-A0A454W696-F1
#
_entry.id   AF-A0A454W696-F1
#
_cell.length_a   1.000
_cell.length_b   1.000
_cell.length_c   1.000
_cell.angle_alpha   90.00
_cell.angle_beta   90.00
_cell.angle_gamma   90.00
#
_symmetry.space_group_name_H-M   'P 1'
#
loop_
_entity.id
_entity.type
_entity.pdbx_description
1 polymer ?
#
loop_
_entity_poly.entity_id
_entity_poly.type
_entity_poly.pdbx_seq_one_letter_code
_entity_poly.pdbx_strand_id
1 'polypeptide(L)'
;MTSTVPNAIEHADEQQPPITMFGPDFPYAYDDFLAHPAGLGQIPATEHGTEVAVIGGGLSGIVAAYELMKMGLKPVVYEADKIGGRLRTVGFDGCDESLTAEMGAMRFPPSSTALQHYIDLVGLETRPFPNPLAEATPSTVVDLKGETHYAETLDDLPQVYRDVADAWARCLEEGAD
;
A
#
# COMPACT_ATOMS: atom_id res chain seq x y z
N MET A 1 6.47 -9.74 4.57
CA MET A 1 7.19 -8.51 4.94
C MET A 1 6.16 -7.44 5.23
N THR A 2 5.94 -7.15 6.50
CA THR A 2 5.24 -5.92 6.91
C THR A 2 6.17 -4.76 6.58
N SER A 3 5.77 -3.93 5.62
CA SER A 3 6.41 -2.65 5.34
C SER A 3 6.43 -1.84 6.64
N THR A 4 7.61 -1.71 7.25
CA THR A 4 7.85 -0.89 8.45
C THR A 4 7.99 0.57 8.07
N VAL A 5 7.00 1.12 7.37
CA VAL A 5 6.85 2.57 7.30
C VAL A 5 6.18 2.94 8.62
N PRO A 6 6.83 3.73 9.49
CA PRO A 6 6.18 4.24 10.71
C PRO A 6 4.86 4.88 10.33
N ASN A 7 3.80 4.63 11.11
CA ASN A 7 2.46 5.19 10.84
C ASN A 7 2.43 6.72 10.86
N ALA A 8 3.52 7.36 11.29
CA ALA A 8 3.81 8.77 11.13
C ALA A 8 5.33 8.94 11.18
N ILE A 9 5.99 9.13 10.04
CA ILE A 9 7.03 10.15 10.05
C ILE A 9 6.23 11.43 9.87
N GLU A 10 5.93 12.10 10.99
CA GLU A 10 5.51 13.50 10.88
C GLU A 10 6.64 14.22 10.17
N HIS A 11 6.31 14.85 9.04
CA HIS A 11 7.21 15.79 8.41
C HIS A 11 7.43 16.92 9.42
N ALA A 12 8.54 16.88 10.15
CA ALA A 12 8.97 17.98 11.01
C ALA A 12 9.22 19.27 10.20
N ASP A 13 9.26 19.17 8.87
CA ASP A 13 9.47 20.27 7.95
C ASP A 13 8.67 20.03 6.65
N GLU A 14 7.68 20.89 6.35
CA GLU A 14 6.88 20.87 5.10
C GLU A 14 7.74 21.06 3.83
N GLN A 15 9.03 21.34 3.99
CA GLN A 15 9.98 21.59 2.91
C GLN A 15 10.70 20.34 2.39
N GLN A 16 10.63 19.20 3.09
CA GLN A 16 11.29 17.98 2.64
C GLN A 16 10.43 17.20 1.63
N PRO A 17 11.04 16.56 0.61
CA PRO A 17 10.29 15.72 -0.32
C PRO A 17 9.62 14.55 0.43
N PRO A 18 8.46 14.07 -0.04
CA PRO A 18 7.75 12.97 0.60
C PRO A 18 8.58 11.69 0.57
N ILE A 19 8.46 10.89 1.63
CA ILE A 19 9.03 9.53 1.63
C ILE A 19 8.22 8.65 0.68
N THR A 20 8.89 8.03 -0.28
CA THR A 20 8.31 7.07 -1.21
C THR A 20 9.00 5.71 -1.08
N MET A 21 8.41 4.66 -1.63
CA MET A 21 9.03 3.33 -1.73
C MET A 21 10.12 3.29 -2.83
N PHE A 22 11.07 4.22 -2.78
CA PHE A 22 12.17 4.35 -3.72
C PHE A 22 13.41 3.58 -3.26
N GLY A 23 13.38 2.24 -3.42
CA GLY A 23 14.47 1.39 -2.94
C GLY A 23 14.57 1.38 -1.41
N PRO A 24 15.58 0.70 -0.84
CA PRO A 24 16.99 0.88 -1.20
C PRO A 24 17.55 -0.11 -2.23
N ASP A 25 16.93 -1.28 -2.42
CA ASP A 25 17.50 -2.36 -3.23
C ASP A 25 17.54 -2.05 -4.73
N PHE A 26 16.48 -1.41 -5.23
CA PHE A 26 16.38 -0.95 -6.62
C PHE A 26 15.73 0.43 -6.64
N PRO A 27 16.53 1.51 -6.53
CA PRO A 27 16.05 2.88 -6.48
C PRO A 27 15.65 3.35 -7.88
N TYR A 28 14.53 2.83 -8.37
CA TYR A 28 13.93 3.20 -9.65
C TYR A 28 12.61 3.95 -9.42
N ALA A 29 12.46 5.09 -10.10
CA ALA A 29 11.32 5.98 -9.96
C ALA A 29 10.13 5.46 -10.78
N TYR A 30 9.45 4.44 -10.25
CA TYR A 30 8.30 3.81 -10.93
C TYR A 30 7.15 4.80 -11.15
N ASP A 31 6.91 5.71 -10.23
CA ASP A 31 5.93 6.79 -10.35
C ASP A 31 6.24 7.72 -11.53
N ASP A 32 7.47 8.22 -11.62
CA ASP A 32 7.91 9.04 -12.76
C ASP A 32 7.77 8.28 -14.08
N PHE A 33 8.17 7.00 -14.10
CA PHE A 33 8.07 6.16 -15.30
C PHE A 33 6.61 5.95 -15.75
N LEU A 34 5.71 5.70 -14.81
CA LEU A 34 4.27 5.50 -15.09
C LEU A 34 3.57 6.80 -15.51
N ALA A 35 3.96 7.94 -14.93
CA ALA A 35 3.38 9.24 -15.23
C ALA A 35 3.93 9.87 -16.53
N HIS A 36 5.05 9.37 -17.06
CA HIS A 36 5.71 9.98 -18.20
C HIS A 36 4.82 9.93 -19.47
N PRO A 37 4.62 11.08 -20.18
CA PRO A 37 3.67 11.16 -21.30
C PRO A 37 4.06 10.33 -22.52
N ALA A 38 5.32 9.89 -22.62
CA ALA A 38 5.76 8.98 -23.69
C ALA A 38 5.28 7.52 -23.50
N GLY A 39 4.71 7.19 -22.34
CA GLY A 39 4.35 5.82 -21.97
C GLY A 39 5.58 4.94 -21.67
N LEU A 40 5.35 3.64 -21.50
CA LEU A 40 6.36 2.69 -21.04
C LEU A 40 7.29 2.19 -22.17
N GLY A 41 6.95 2.51 -23.42
CA GLY A 41 7.65 2.04 -24.61
C GLY A 41 6.69 1.70 -25.74
N GLN A 42 7.23 1.09 -26.80
CA GLN A 42 6.48 0.69 -27.98
C GLN A 42 6.90 -0.69 -28.44
N ILE A 43 5.92 -1.46 -28.92
CA ILE A 43 6.11 -2.75 -29.57
C ILE A 43 5.96 -2.55 -31.08
N PRO A 44 6.78 -3.21 -31.93
CA PRO A 44 6.64 -3.14 -33.38
C PRO A 44 5.22 -3.50 -33.82
N ALA A 45 4.68 -2.75 -34.79
CA ALA A 45 3.31 -2.96 -35.27
C ALA A 45 3.06 -4.37 -35.83
N THR A 46 4.11 -5.07 -36.27
CA THR A 46 4.03 -6.47 -36.73
C THR A 46 3.68 -7.46 -35.62
N GLU A 47 3.91 -7.09 -34.36
CA GLU A 47 3.62 -7.92 -33.18
C GLU A 47 2.31 -7.53 -32.50
N HIS A 48 1.59 -6.52 -33.00
CA HIS A 48 0.32 -6.12 -32.41
C HIS A 48 -0.71 -7.25 -32.51
N GLY A 49 -1.43 -7.49 -31.41
CA GLY A 49 -2.37 -8.61 -31.29
C GLY A 49 -1.72 -9.94 -30.91
N THR A 50 -0.38 -10.03 -30.82
CA THR A 50 0.30 -11.24 -30.33
C THR A 50 -0.16 -11.55 -28.90
N GLU A 51 -0.54 -12.81 -28.69
CA GLU A 51 -1.01 -13.27 -27.38
C GLU A 51 0.13 -13.43 -26.38
N VAL A 52 -0.08 -12.94 -25.17
CA VAL A 52 0.84 -13.15 -24.03
C VAL A 52 0.07 -13.76 -22.87
N ALA A 53 0.43 -14.98 -22.48
CA ALA A 53 -0.19 -15.62 -21.33
C ALA A 53 0.25 -14.92 -20.02
N VAL A 54 -0.72 -14.53 -19.20
CA VAL A 54 -0.50 -13.98 -17.86
C VAL A 54 -1.13 -14.93 -16.85
N ILE A 55 -0.31 -15.57 -16.03
CA ILE A 55 -0.78 -16.58 -15.06
C ILE A 55 -0.96 -15.91 -13.69
N GLY A 56 -2.22 -15.73 -13.28
CA GLY A 56 -2.64 -15.06 -12.06
C GLY A 56 -3.35 -13.73 -12.34
N GLY A 57 -4.60 -13.62 -11.91
CA GLY A 57 -5.44 -12.43 -11.99
C GLY A 57 -5.39 -11.54 -10.75
N GLY A 58 -4.29 -11.58 -9.99
CA GLY A 58 -4.01 -10.63 -8.89
C GLY A 58 -3.44 -9.29 -9.40
N LEU A 59 -3.21 -8.33 -8.49
CA LEU A 59 -2.78 -6.97 -8.84
C LEU A 59 -1.60 -6.94 -9.83
N SER A 60 -0.53 -7.70 -9.57
CA SER A 60 0.64 -7.74 -10.46
C SER A 60 0.32 -8.25 -11.88
N GLY A 61 -0.49 -9.31 -12.00
CA GLY A 61 -0.89 -9.85 -13.30
C GLY A 61 -1.82 -8.90 -14.05
N ILE A 62 -2.75 -8.26 -13.35
CA ILE A 62 -3.67 -7.28 -13.95
C ILE A 62 -2.92 -6.03 -14.41
N VAL A 63 -1.98 -5.50 -13.62
CA VAL A 63 -1.12 -4.38 -14.02
C VAL A 63 -0.28 -4.75 -15.25
N ALA A 64 0.36 -5.92 -15.25
CA ALA A 64 1.12 -6.38 -16.41
C ALA A 64 0.24 -6.51 -17.66
N ALA A 65 -0.94 -7.14 -17.54
CA ALA A 65 -1.88 -7.26 -18.65
C ALA A 65 -2.31 -5.88 -19.17
N TYR A 66 -2.68 -4.96 -18.28
CA TYR A 66 -3.09 -3.61 -18.65
C TYR A 66 -2.02 -2.86 -19.45
N GLU A 67 -0.76 -2.91 -18.99
CA GLU A 67 0.34 -2.22 -19.68
C GLU A 67 0.74 -2.90 -20.99
N LEU A 68 0.74 -4.24 -21.06
CA LEU A 68 0.96 -4.98 -22.32
C LEU A 68 -0.13 -4.66 -23.36
N MET A 69 -1.38 -4.57 -22.92
CA MET A 69 -2.51 -4.18 -23.78
C MET A 69 -2.35 -2.76 -24.33
N LYS A 70 -1.93 -1.79 -23.50
CA LYS A 70 -1.65 -0.41 -23.94
C LYS A 70 -0.56 -0.35 -25.01
N MET A 71 0.39 -1.28 -25.00
CA MET A 71 1.46 -1.37 -26.00
C MET A 71 1.07 -2.15 -27.27
N GLY A 72 -0.18 -2.62 -27.38
CA GLY A 72 -0.73 -3.26 -28.58
C GLY A 72 -0.73 -4.79 -28.57
N LEU A 73 -0.30 -5.44 -27.48
CA LEU A 73 -0.37 -6.90 -27.34
C LEU A 73 -1.76 -7.37 -26.88
N LYS A 74 -2.01 -8.68 -26.95
CA LYS A 74 -3.24 -9.32 -26.48
C LYS A 74 -2.97 -10.18 -25.24
N PRO A 75 -2.92 -9.61 -24.03
CA PRO A 75 -2.73 -10.42 -22.81
C PRO A 75 -3.92 -11.38 -22.62
N VAL A 76 -3.62 -12.65 -22.34
CA VAL A 76 -4.59 -13.69 -21.99
C VAL A 76 -4.37 -14.08 -20.54
N VAL A 77 -5.26 -13.59 -19.67
CA VAL A 77 -5.15 -13.79 -18.21
C VAL A 77 -5.80 -15.12 -17.82
N TYR A 78 -5.04 -15.96 -17.12
CA TYR A 78 -5.52 -17.20 -16.52
C TYR A 78 -5.57 -17.03 -15.00
N GLU A 79 -6.73 -17.24 -14.41
CA GLU A 79 -6.94 -17.20 -12.97
C GLU A 79 -7.58 -18.51 -12.52
N ALA A 80 -7.02 -19.13 -11.49
CA ALA A 80 -7.45 -20.44 -11.00
C ALA A 80 -8.58 -20.33 -9.96
N ASP A 81 -8.69 -19.20 -9.29
CA ASP A 81 -9.70 -18.92 -8.28
C ASP A 81 -10.46 -17.63 -8.62
N LYS A 82 -10.07 -16.49 -8.02
CA LYS A 82 -10.79 -15.22 -8.17
C LYS A 82 -9.87 -14.08 -8.56
N ILE A 83 -10.32 -13.29 -9.53
CA ILE A 83 -9.69 -12.01 -9.90
C ILE A 83 -9.51 -11.13 -8.65
N GLY A 84 -8.37 -10.46 -8.55
CA GLY A 84 -7.92 -9.67 -7.39
C GLY A 84 -6.88 -10.39 -6.53
N GLY A 85 -6.82 -11.73 -6.57
CA GLY A 85 -5.97 -12.54 -5.70
C GLY A 85 -6.11 -12.15 -4.22
N ARG A 86 -5.03 -11.60 -3.64
CA ARG A 86 -4.92 -11.15 -2.25
C ARG A 86 -5.45 -9.73 -2.00
N LEU A 87 -5.92 -9.01 -3.03
CA LEU A 87 -6.78 -7.85 -2.84
C LEU A 87 -8.22 -8.37 -2.88
N ARG A 88 -8.89 -8.40 -1.73
CA ARG A 88 -10.09 -9.20 -1.55
C ARG A 88 -11.08 -8.54 -0.59
N THR A 89 -12.00 -7.78 -1.15
CA THR A 89 -13.16 -7.25 -0.43
C THR A 89 -14.31 -8.26 -0.52
N VAL A 90 -14.95 -8.58 0.62
CA VAL A 90 -16.14 -9.44 0.68
C VAL A 90 -17.29 -8.71 1.37
N GLY A 91 -18.52 -8.90 0.89
CA GLY A 91 -19.73 -8.39 1.56
C GLY A 91 -20.23 -9.35 2.64
N PHE A 92 -21.21 -8.90 3.41
CA PHE A 92 -21.90 -9.71 4.43
C PHE A 92 -23.33 -10.04 3.99
N ASP A 93 -23.75 -11.29 4.15
CA ASP A 93 -25.08 -11.76 3.74
C ASP A 93 -26.20 -10.99 4.47
N GLY A 94 -27.10 -10.39 3.70
CA GLY A 94 -28.23 -9.63 4.24
C GLY A 94 -27.87 -8.25 4.80
N CYS A 95 -26.64 -7.79 4.62
CA CYS A 95 -26.20 -6.44 4.97
C CYS A 95 -26.22 -5.51 3.75
N ASP A 96 -26.07 -4.22 4.02
CA ASP A 96 -25.84 -3.21 2.98
C ASP A 96 -24.57 -3.51 2.17
N GLU A 97 -24.58 -3.27 0.86
CA GLU A 97 -23.46 -3.59 -0.03
C GLU A 97 -22.18 -2.80 0.31
N SER A 98 -22.30 -1.64 0.96
CA SER A 98 -21.15 -0.87 1.43
C SER A 98 -20.46 -1.50 2.64
N LEU A 99 -21.17 -2.35 3.40
CA LEU A 99 -20.59 -3.07 4.52
C LEU A 99 -19.75 -4.24 4.01
N THR A 100 -18.45 -4.06 4.06
CA THR A 100 -17.49 -5.02 3.52
C THR A 100 -16.39 -5.36 4.52
N ALA A 101 -15.71 -6.47 4.27
CA ALA A 101 -14.51 -6.88 4.97
C ALA A 101 -13.36 -7.09 3.99
N GLU A 102 -12.20 -6.51 4.30
CA GLU A 102 -10.96 -6.77 3.58
C GLU A 102 -10.32 -8.07 4.09
N MET A 103 -10.34 -9.10 3.26
CA MET A 103 -9.78 -10.44 3.56
C MET A 103 -8.29 -10.56 3.20
N GLY A 104 -7.68 -9.46 2.76
CA GLY A 104 -6.31 -9.41 2.29
C GLY A 104 -5.63 -8.09 2.62
N ALA A 105 -5.12 -7.38 1.61
CA ALA A 105 -4.55 -6.05 1.86
C ALA A 105 -5.66 -5.03 2.16
N MET A 106 -5.49 -4.24 3.23
CA MET A 106 -6.52 -3.32 3.73
C MET A 106 -6.01 -1.90 4.05
N ARG A 107 -4.69 -1.73 4.16
CA ARG A 107 -4.04 -0.45 4.48
C ARG A 107 -2.84 -0.29 3.57
N PHE A 108 -2.81 0.82 2.84
CA PHE A 108 -1.81 1.12 1.83
C PHE A 108 -1.09 2.40 2.27
N PRO A 109 0.23 2.38 2.50
CA PRO A 109 0.94 3.58 2.92
C PRO A 109 1.04 4.57 1.74
N PRO A 110 0.88 5.89 1.97
CA PRO A 110 0.99 6.91 0.91
C PRO A 110 2.30 6.87 0.13
N SER A 111 3.37 6.32 0.72
CA SER A 111 4.66 6.10 0.05
C SER A 111 4.62 5.09 -1.11
N SER A 112 3.53 4.32 -1.26
CA SER A 112 3.32 3.35 -2.36
C SER A 112 2.90 4.05 -3.66
N THR A 113 3.71 4.98 -4.17
CA THR A 113 3.34 5.88 -5.27
C THR A 113 2.96 5.16 -6.57
N ALA A 114 3.61 4.04 -6.90
CA ALA A 114 3.23 3.21 -8.05
C ALA A 114 1.84 2.56 -7.90
N LEU A 115 1.45 2.17 -6.68
CA LEU A 115 0.09 1.69 -6.41
C LEU A 115 -0.91 2.84 -6.51
N GLN A 116 -0.56 4.00 -5.94
CA GLN A 116 -1.41 5.19 -5.95
C GLN A 116 -1.74 5.64 -7.38
N HIS A 117 -0.77 5.58 -8.30
CA HIS A 117 -1.00 5.82 -9.73
C HIS A 117 -2.20 5.03 -10.28
N TYR A 118 -2.31 3.74 -9.97
CA TYR A 118 -3.41 2.90 -10.44
C TYR A 118 -4.72 3.15 -9.70
N ILE A 119 -4.66 3.48 -8.40
CA ILE A 119 -5.84 3.89 -7.62
C ILE A 119 -6.47 5.15 -8.24
N ASP A 120 -5.64 6.16 -8.54
CA ASP A 120 -6.07 7.42 -9.15
C ASP A 120 -6.60 7.20 -10.57
N LEU A 121 -5.91 6.36 -11.35
CA LEU A 121 -6.31 6.01 -12.72
C LEU A 121 -7.73 5.45 -12.82
N VAL A 122 -8.15 4.65 -11.83
CA VAL A 122 -9.51 4.06 -11.80
C VAL A 122 -10.49 4.89 -10.97
N GLY A 123 -10.08 6.05 -10.44
CA GLY A 123 -10.92 6.97 -9.70
C GLY A 123 -11.41 6.42 -8.35
N LEU A 124 -10.61 5.57 -7.69
CA LEU A 124 -10.96 5.05 -6.37
C LEU A 124 -10.60 6.06 -5.28
N GLU A 125 -11.48 6.21 -4.30
CA GLU A 125 -11.25 7.05 -3.13
C GLU A 125 -10.49 6.28 -2.04
N THR A 126 -9.58 6.96 -1.35
CA THR A 126 -8.91 6.44 -0.16
C THR A 126 -9.21 7.31 1.04
N ARG A 127 -9.14 6.73 2.23
CA ARG A 127 -9.32 7.44 3.50
C ARG A 127 -8.29 6.94 4.52
N PRO A 128 -7.93 7.76 5.52
CA PRO A 128 -7.04 7.32 6.59
C PRO A 128 -7.51 6.01 7.22
N PHE A 129 -6.58 5.06 7.36
CA PHE A 129 -6.86 3.79 8.03
C PHE A 129 -6.79 4.00 9.55
N PRO A 130 -7.73 3.44 10.34
CA PRO A 130 -7.74 3.60 11.79
C PRO A 130 -6.67 2.73 12.46
N ASN A 131 -5.40 3.09 12.29
CA ASN A 131 -4.28 2.49 13.00
C ASN A 131 -4.30 2.90 14.48
N PRO A 132 -3.75 2.08 15.41
CA PRO A 132 -3.63 2.46 16.81
C PRO A 132 -2.94 3.82 16.99
N LEU A 133 -3.49 4.66 17.86
CA LEU A 133 -3.02 6.02 18.18
C LEU A 133 -2.91 7.00 16.99
N ALA A 134 -3.45 6.65 15.82
CA ALA A 134 -3.55 7.58 14.70
C ALA A 134 -4.69 8.60 14.91
N GLU A 135 -4.59 9.77 14.29
CA GLU A 135 -5.63 10.82 14.35
C GLU A 135 -7.04 10.30 14.00
N ALA A 136 -7.12 9.38 13.02
CA ALA A 136 -8.38 8.76 12.60
C ALA A 136 -8.95 7.72 13.59
N THR A 137 -8.27 7.46 14.69
CA THR A 137 -8.62 6.44 15.69
C THR A 137 -8.91 7.11 17.03
N PRO A 138 -10.17 7.14 17.49
CA PRO A 138 -10.55 7.86 18.71
C PRO A 138 -9.84 7.38 19.98
N SER A 139 -9.56 6.08 20.06
CA SER A 139 -8.83 5.48 21.18
C SER A 139 -8.26 4.12 20.84
N THR A 140 -7.29 3.69 21.65
CA THR A 140 -6.60 2.40 21.56
C THR A 140 -6.61 1.73 22.92
N VAL A 141 -6.82 0.41 22.93
CA VAL A 141 -6.66 -0.42 24.11
C VAL A 141 -5.47 -1.34 23.91
N VAL A 142 -4.56 -1.36 24.88
CA VAL A 142 -3.45 -2.30 24.94
C VAL A 142 -3.68 -3.24 26.12
N ASP A 143 -3.83 -4.54 25.84
CA ASP A 143 -3.89 -5.58 26.86
C ASP A 143 -2.63 -6.46 26.79
N LEU A 144 -1.84 -6.44 27.86
CA LEU A 144 -0.63 -7.25 27.96
C LEU A 144 -0.62 -7.98 29.30
N LYS A 145 -0.56 -9.32 29.23
CA LYS A 145 -0.51 -10.20 30.42
C LYS A 145 -1.66 -9.97 31.41
N GLY A 146 -2.84 -9.57 30.91
CA GLY A 146 -4.02 -9.29 31.72
C GLY A 146 -4.04 -7.91 32.37
N GLU A 147 -3.07 -7.04 32.06
CA GLU A 147 -3.12 -5.62 32.38
C GLU A 147 -3.63 -4.85 31.16
N THR A 148 -4.72 -4.12 31.35
CA THR A 148 -5.40 -3.35 30.29
C THR A 148 -5.14 -1.86 30.47
N HIS A 149 -4.67 -1.21 29.41
CA HIS A 149 -4.50 0.25 29.34
C HIS A 149 -5.36 0.83 28.22
N TYR A 150 -6.14 1.85 28.53
CA TYR A 150 -6.89 2.65 27.57
C TYR A 150 -6.10 3.93 27.27
N ALA A 151 -6.06 4.36 26.02
CA ALA A 151 -5.35 5.54 25.59
C ALA A 151 -6.06 6.25 24.44
N GLU A 152 -6.13 7.58 24.50
CA GLU A 152 -6.46 8.43 23.35
C GLU A 152 -5.18 8.95 22.69
N THR A 153 -4.12 9.11 23.49
CA THR A 153 -2.78 9.54 23.07
C THR A 153 -1.70 8.64 23.68
N LEU A 154 -0.46 8.74 23.16
CA LEU A 154 0.68 8.01 23.72
C LEU A 154 0.97 8.38 25.20
N ASP A 155 0.59 9.60 25.62
CA ASP A 155 0.83 10.08 26.98
C ASP A 155 -0.05 9.38 28.03
N ASP A 156 -1.20 8.83 27.61
CA ASP A 156 -2.10 8.06 28.47
C ASP A 156 -1.53 6.67 28.84
N LEU A 157 -0.54 6.19 28.08
CA LEU A 157 0.09 4.90 28.31
C LEU A 157 1.19 4.99 29.40
N PRO A 158 1.44 3.89 30.14
CA PRO A 158 2.56 3.79 31.08
C PRO A 158 3.92 4.16 30.44
N GLN A 159 4.84 4.68 31.25
CA GLN A 159 6.14 5.19 30.78
C GLN A 159 6.92 4.20 29.91
N VAL A 160 6.83 2.90 30.19
CA VAL A 160 7.52 1.84 29.44
C VAL A 160 7.22 1.87 27.93
N TYR A 161 6.03 2.31 27.51
CA TYR A 161 5.69 2.39 26.09
C TYR A 161 6.47 3.50 25.38
N ARG A 162 6.67 4.65 26.04
CA ARG A 162 7.50 5.74 25.54
C ARG A 162 8.98 5.35 25.53
N ASP A 163 9.45 4.69 26.59
CA ASP A 163 10.83 4.20 26.65
C ASP A 163 11.18 3.25 25.49
N VAL A 164 10.23 2.39 25.10
CA VAL A 164 10.36 1.49 23.94
C VAL A 164 10.36 2.28 22.63
N ALA A 165 9.47 3.26 22.47
CA ALA A 165 9.41 4.11 21.28
C ALA A 165 10.73 4.89 21.09
N ASP A 166 11.26 5.49 22.14
CA ASP A 166 12.51 6.26 22.12
C ASP A 166 13.73 5.37 21.86
N ALA A 167 13.74 4.15 22.40
CA ALA A 167 14.80 3.18 22.10
C ALA A 167 14.76 2.73 20.63
N TRP A 168 13.57 2.53 20.07
CA TRP A 168 13.40 2.17 18.66
C TRP A 168 13.82 3.32 17.73
N ALA A 169 13.41 4.55 18.00
CA ALA A 169 13.79 5.73 17.24
C ALA A 169 15.31 5.92 17.20
N ARG A 170 15.98 5.87 18.35
CA ARG A 170 17.45 5.92 18.41
C ARG A 170 18.11 4.79 17.63
N CYS A 171 17.57 3.58 17.68
CA CYS A 171 18.11 2.46 16.90
C CYS A 171 18.05 2.72 15.38
N LEU A 172 17.00 3.39 14.90
CA LEU A 172 16.85 3.75 13.49
C LEU A 172 17.77 4.89 13.06
N GLU A 173 17.97 5.88 13.94
CA GLU A 173 18.79 7.06 13.65
C GLU A 173 20.29 6.82 13.83
N GLU A 174 20.69 6.19 14.94
CA GLU A 174 22.10 6.00 15.31
C GLU A 174 22.70 4.69 14.75
N GLY A 175 21.86 3.72 14.38
CA GLY A 175 22.29 2.43 13.85
C GLY A 175 22.48 2.38 12.34
N ALA A 176 22.34 3.51 11.65
CA ALA A 176 22.38 3.62 10.19
C ALA A 176 23.77 3.94 9.60
N ASP A 177 24.82 4.01 10.44
CA ASP A 177 26.22 4.21 10.05
C ASP A 177 26.94 2.90 9.63
#